data_AF-A0A2A5MQ61-F1
#
_entry.id   AF-A0A2A5MQ61-F1
#
_cell.length_a   1.000
_cell.length_b   1.000
_cell.length_c   1.000
_cell.angle_alpha   90.00
_cell.angle_beta   90.00
_cell.angle_gamma   90.00
#
_symmetry.space_group_name_H-M   'P 1'
#
loop_
_entity.id
_entity.type
_entity.pdbx_description
1 polymer ?
#
loop_
_entity_poly.entity_id
_entity_poly.type
_entity_poly.pdbx_seq_one_letter_code
_entity_poly.pdbx_strand_id
1 'polypeptide(L)'
;MTLSQDILAELAEIAIGSPLDQARAVRDAATRHAQGSYEVLFSQQDTDFPLDERFAVAAKVAKLHQADALAAHYAGFGLADPTTDRLVPALAFARLLTFTPVEATPAALHALTKAGWSLRGIVTLAQLVAFVSFQSRLLLGLRALNHQPIVSADTPVVAGYWHTTPQTQSGKAAPVRFTRDELHWEPWLADKPLAEFSPEEQAILAKYGHSDSPYFRLLARNQPVLEQRTLTDKGIFYTPGGLPRAERELAATVASKINGCIYCASVHARKAAQLAKDETAVDTLLAVTPGDDLRGGQSPRWQAEIDAAAALSVTPPALKASHLAALDEQGLDTLAQLDLLQSAAFFAWANRLMLTLGEPWRE
;
A
#
# COMPACT_ATOMS: atom_id res chain seq x y z
N MET A 1 1.07 -19.19 -19.24
CA MET A 1 1.53 -17.83 -19.62
C MET A 1 2.81 -17.57 -18.86
N THR A 2 3.94 -17.62 -19.56
CA THR A 2 5.23 -17.16 -19.04
C THR A 2 5.12 -15.66 -18.79
N LEU A 3 5.51 -15.20 -17.59
CA LEU A 3 5.60 -13.78 -17.24
C LEU A 3 6.33 -13.03 -18.37
N SER A 4 5.67 -12.05 -18.99
CA SER A 4 6.20 -11.36 -20.16
C SER A 4 7.41 -10.49 -19.82
N GLN A 5 7.48 -9.94 -18.59
CA GLN A 5 8.65 -9.22 -18.04
C GLN A 5 8.36 -8.90 -16.56
N ASP A 6 9.31 -9.12 -15.63
CA ASP A 6 9.22 -8.58 -14.26
C ASP A 6 9.79 -7.16 -14.25
N ILE A 7 8.91 -6.17 -14.36
CA ILE A 7 9.31 -4.76 -14.53
C ILE A 7 10.08 -4.27 -13.31
N LEU A 8 9.73 -4.74 -12.11
CA LEU A 8 10.45 -4.34 -10.90
C LEU A 8 11.85 -4.95 -10.85
N ALA A 9 12.04 -6.18 -11.34
CA ALA A 9 13.37 -6.78 -11.43
C ALA A 9 14.26 -6.04 -12.45
N GLU A 10 13.70 -5.67 -13.60
CA GLU A 10 14.40 -4.88 -14.62
C GLU A 10 14.81 -3.50 -14.10
N LEU A 11 13.87 -2.73 -13.55
CA LEU A 11 14.14 -1.38 -13.05
C LEU A 11 15.04 -1.37 -11.80
N ALA A 12 15.05 -2.47 -11.03
CA ALA A 12 15.98 -2.65 -9.91
C ALA A 12 17.33 -3.25 -10.33
N GLU A 13 17.50 -3.58 -11.61
CA GLU A 13 18.73 -4.16 -12.18
C GLU A 13 19.16 -5.44 -11.47
N ILE A 14 18.21 -6.29 -11.08
CA ILE A 14 18.47 -7.51 -10.31
C ILE A 14 19.24 -8.51 -11.16
N ALA A 15 20.45 -8.85 -10.72
CA ALA A 15 21.28 -9.83 -11.41
C ALA A 15 20.75 -11.25 -11.20
N ILE A 16 20.63 -12.02 -12.29
CA ILE A 16 20.25 -13.43 -12.25
C ILE A 16 21.21 -14.20 -11.36
N GLY A 17 20.67 -15.00 -10.44
CA GLY A 17 21.44 -15.80 -9.48
C GLY A 17 21.94 -15.04 -8.25
N SER A 18 21.74 -13.72 -8.16
CA SER A 18 22.05 -12.94 -6.95
C SER A 18 21.22 -13.41 -5.74
N PRO A 19 21.65 -13.11 -4.49
CA PRO A 19 20.85 -13.40 -3.30
C PRO A 19 19.43 -12.83 -3.37
N LEU A 20 19.25 -11.65 -3.97
CA LEU A 20 17.95 -11.02 -4.13
C LEU A 20 17.09 -11.75 -5.18
N ASP A 21 17.67 -12.18 -6.30
CA ASP A 21 16.97 -12.98 -7.31
C ASP A 21 16.44 -14.28 -6.69
N GLN A 22 17.27 -14.98 -5.91
CA GLN A 22 16.88 -16.19 -5.19
C GLN A 22 15.78 -15.92 -4.15
N ALA A 23 15.89 -14.83 -3.37
CA ALA A 23 14.87 -14.44 -2.41
C ALA A 23 13.51 -14.14 -3.10
N ARG A 24 13.53 -13.47 -4.25
CA ARG A 24 12.32 -13.21 -5.04
C ARG A 24 11.72 -14.47 -5.66
N ALA A 25 12.54 -15.46 -6.03
CA ALA A 25 12.05 -16.77 -6.46
C ALA A 25 11.35 -17.52 -5.32
N VAL A 26 11.88 -17.44 -4.09
CA VAL A 26 11.20 -17.95 -2.88
C VAL A 26 9.87 -17.21 -2.63
N ARG A 27 9.77 -15.94 -3.02
CA ARG A 27 8.57 -15.10 -2.96
C ARG A 27 7.84 -14.95 -4.31
N ASP A 28 7.88 -15.99 -5.15
CA ASP A 28 7.28 -15.97 -6.50
C ASP A 28 5.81 -15.52 -6.49
N ALA A 29 5.00 -15.96 -5.52
CA ALA A 29 3.59 -15.54 -5.43
C ALA A 29 3.45 -14.01 -5.28
N ALA A 30 4.20 -13.38 -4.38
CA ALA A 30 4.17 -11.93 -4.20
C ALA A 30 4.68 -11.20 -5.46
N THR A 31 5.78 -11.68 -6.05
CA THR A 31 6.36 -11.12 -7.27
C THR A 31 5.39 -11.19 -8.45
N ARG A 32 4.86 -12.38 -8.74
CA ARG A 32 3.97 -12.66 -9.86
C ARG A 32 2.66 -11.90 -9.77
N HIS A 33 2.08 -11.75 -8.59
CA HIS A 33 0.81 -11.03 -8.42
C HIS A 33 0.97 -9.50 -8.33
N ALA A 34 2.14 -9.01 -7.88
CA ALA A 34 2.50 -7.61 -8.05
C ALA A 34 2.64 -7.24 -9.53
N GLN A 35 3.30 -8.09 -10.33
CA GLN A 35 3.37 -7.93 -11.79
C GLN A 35 2.00 -8.08 -12.45
N GLY A 36 1.19 -9.05 -12.01
CA GLY A 36 -0.19 -9.22 -12.50
C GLY A 36 -1.07 -7.99 -12.24
N SER A 37 -0.86 -7.27 -11.14
CA SER A 37 -1.54 -6.00 -10.88
C SER A 37 -1.17 -4.92 -11.90
N TYR A 38 0.10 -4.84 -12.30
CA TYR A 38 0.55 -3.97 -13.40
C TYR A 38 -0.15 -4.38 -14.70
N GLU A 39 -0.08 -5.67 -15.06
CA GLU A 39 -0.66 -6.17 -16.32
C GLU A 39 -2.15 -5.82 -16.41
N VAL A 40 -2.93 -6.11 -15.36
CA VAL A 40 -4.35 -5.78 -15.34
C VAL A 40 -4.60 -4.27 -15.45
N LEU A 41 -3.88 -3.45 -14.68
CA LEU A 41 -4.07 -2.00 -14.70
C LEU A 41 -3.73 -1.38 -16.05
N PHE A 42 -2.80 -1.95 -16.81
CA PHE A 42 -2.30 -1.37 -18.07
C PHE A 42 -2.65 -2.17 -19.33
N SER A 43 -3.46 -3.23 -19.24
CA SER A 43 -3.98 -3.97 -20.40
C SER A 43 -5.49 -3.86 -20.60
N GLN A 44 -6.26 -3.50 -19.56
CA GLN A 44 -7.71 -3.34 -19.67
C GLN A 44 -8.07 -2.16 -20.57
N GLN A 45 -8.78 -2.42 -21.67
CA GLN A 45 -9.26 -1.41 -22.62
C GLN A 45 -10.62 -0.85 -22.22
N ASP A 46 -10.68 -0.23 -21.04
CA ASP A 46 -11.92 0.36 -20.55
C ASP A 46 -12.08 1.81 -21.04
N THR A 47 -13.31 2.20 -21.37
CA THR A 47 -13.63 3.57 -21.78
C THR A 47 -13.67 4.54 -20.61
N ASP A 48 -13.88 4.04 -19.39
CA ASP A 48 -14.01 4.85 -18.18
C ASP A 48 -12.67 5.24 -17.53
N PHE A 49 -11.54 4.71 -17.98
CA PHE A 49 -10.21 5.20 -17.66
C PHE A 49 -9.24 4.67 -18.72
N PRO A 50 -9.08 5.37 -19.86
CA PRO A 50 -8.23 4.95 -20.97
C PRO A 50 -6.75 4.75 -20.58
N LEU A 51 -6.03 3.90 -21.33
CA LEU A 51 -4.66 3.51 -21.01
C LEU A 51 -3.67 4.69 -21.04
N ASP A 52 -3.78 5.59 -21.99
CA ASP A 52 -2.94 6.79 -22.08
C ASP A 52 -3.11 7.69 -20.85
N GLU A 53 -4.33 7.87 -20.36
CA GLU A 53 -4.62 8.56 -19.10
C GLU A 53 -4.02 7.80 -17.90
N ARG A 54 -4.13 6.46 -17.85
CA ARG A 54 -3.53 5.63 -16.77
C ARG A 54 -2.02 5.81 -16.73
N PHE A 55 -1.34 5.72 -17.87
CA PHE A 55 0.09 5.91 -17.97
C PHE A 55 0.52 7.32 -17.56
N ALA A 56 -0.21 8.35 -17.98
CA ALA A 56 0.07 9.74 -17.59
C ALA A 56 -0.08 9.96 -16.07
N VAL A 57 -1.15 9.46 -15.45
CA VAL A 57 -1.35 9.52 -14.00
C VAL A 57 -0.26 8.72 -13.27
N ALA A 58 0.07 7.51 -13.72
CA ALA A 58 1.09 6.67 -13.12
C ALA A 58 2.48 7.32 -13.16
N ALA A 59 2.87 7.91 -14.29
CA ALA A 59 4.12 8.66 -14.42
C ALA A 59 4.18 9.83 -13.44
N LYS A 60 3.06 10.58 -13.30
CA LYS A 60 2.98 11.68 -12.35
C LYS A 60 3.14 11.20 -10.91
N VAL A 61 2.42 10.15 -10.51
CA VAL A 61 2.48 9.58 -9.16
C VAL A 61 3.88 9.05 -8.85
N ALA A 62 4.51 8.30 -9.77
CA ALA A 62 5.89 7.84 -9.60
C ALA A 62 6.86 9.02 -9.38
N LYS A 63 6.68 10.14 -10.11
CA LYS A 63 7.47 11.35 -9.89
C LYS A 63 7.23 11.99 -8.52
N LEU A 64 5.99 11.97 -8.00
CA LEU A 64 5.68 12.45 -6.65
C LEU A 64 6.39 11.62 -5.56
N HIS A 65 6.64 10.33 -5.82
CA HIS A 65 7.45 9.46 -4.94
C HIS A 65 8.95 9.55 -5.21
N GLN A 66 9.40 10.43 -6.11
CA GLN A 66 10.81 10.53 -6.57
C GLN A 66 11.36 9.22 -7.17
N ALA A 67 10.49 8.36 -7.71
CA ALA A 67 10.88 7.12 -8.38
C ALA A 67 11.12 7.37 -9.87
N ASP A 68 12.23 8.03 -10.20
CA ASP A 68 12.50 8.55 -11.56
C ASP A 68 12.54 7.48 -12.66
N ALA A 69 13.13 6.32 -12.38
CA ALA A 69 13.14 5.20 -13.34
C ALA A 69 11.72 4.69 -13.63
N LEU A 70 10.88 4.59 -12.60
CA LEU A 70 9.48 4.17 -12.74
C LEU A 70 8.64 5.25 -13.43
N ALA A 71 8.90 6.53 -13.16
CA ALA A 71 8.25 7.64 -13.83
C ALA A 71 8.59 7.66 -15.33
N ALA A 72 9.86 7.45 -15.68
CA ALA A 72 10.31 7.35 -17.07
C ALA A 72 9.69 6.15 -17.79
N HIS A 73 9.62 4.98 -17.13
CA HIS A 73 8.92 3.80 -17.64
C HIS A 73 7.49 4.14 -18.05
N TYR A 74 6.70 4.72 -17.14
CA TYR A 74 5.31 5.08 -17.43
C TYR A 74 5.16 6.17 -18.49
N ALA A 75 6.03 7.18 -18.47
CA ALA A 75 6.02 8.27 -19.45
C ALA A 75 6.33 7.79 -20.88
N GLY A 76 7.02 6.66 -21.03
CA GLY A 76 7.29 6.04 -22.33
C GLY A 76 6.04 5.53 -23.07
N PHE A 77 4.92 5.36 -22.37
CA PHE A 77 3.68 4.80 -22.93
C PHE A 77 2.49 5.78 -22.96
N GLY A 78 2.52 6.85 -22.16
CA GLY A 78 1.40 7.79 -22.00
C GLY A 78 1.70 9.17 -22.57
N LEU A 79 0.79 9.69 -23.39
CA LEU A 79 0.86 11.03 -23.99
C LEU A 79 -0.38 11.90 -23.71
N ALA A 80 -1.25 11.49 -22.77
CA ALA A 80 -2.47 12.22 -22.45
C ALA A 80 -2.15 13.62 -21.89
N ASP A 81 -2.92 14.63 -22.33
CA ASP A 81 -2.81 15.98 -21.80
C ASP A 81 -3.34 16.04 -20.35
N PRO A 82 -2.47 16.27 -19.35
CA PRO A 82 -2.86 16.28 -17.94
C PRO A 82 -3.79 17.46 -17.58
N THR A 83 -4.00 18.42 -18.48
CA THR A 83 -4.78 19.64 -18.25
C THR A 83 -6.25 19.54 -18.64
N THR A 84 -6.70 18.38 -19.16
CA THR A 84 -8.12 18.16 -19.46
C THR A 84 -8.98 18.29 -18.20
N ASP A 85 -10.20 18.82 -18.35
CA ASP A 85 -11.16 19.05 -17.25
C ASP A 85 -11.41 17.79 -16.39
N ARG A 86 -11.30 16.62 -17.03
CA ARG A 86 -11.45 15.32 -16.38
C ARG A 86 -10.21 14.90 -15.58
N LEU A 87 -9.00 15.15 -16.08
CA LEU A 87 -7.75 14.74 -15.41
C LEU A 87 -7.31 15.69 -14.31
N VAL A 88 -7.69 16.97 -14.35
CA VAL A 88 -7.38 17.94 -13.27
C VAL A 88 -7.81 17.42 -11.88
N PRO A 89 -9.07 17.03 -11.64
CA PRO A 89 -9.48 16.46 -10.34
C PRO A 89 -8.88 15.08 -10.08
N ALA A 90 -8.59 14.28 -11.12
CA ALA A 90 -7.92 12.99 -10.96
C ALA A 90 -6.48 13.14 -10.44
N LEU A 91 -5.74 14.12 -10.95
CA LEU A 91 -4.38 14.44 -10.50
C LEU A 91 -4.37 15.11 -9.12
N ALA A 92 -5.39 15.91 -8.79
CA ALA A 92 -5.58 16.43 -7.45
C ALA A 92 -5.84 15.30 -6.44
N PHE A 93 -6.72 14.35 -6.79
CA PHE A 93 -6.97 13.15 -6.00
C PHE A 93 -5.72 12.28 -5.87
N ALA A 94 -4.96 12.08 -6.95
CA ALA A 94 -3.70 11.35 -6.91
C ALA A 94 -2.67 11.98 -5.98
N ARG A 95 -2.58 13.32 -5.97
CA ARG A 95 -1.70 14.08 -5.05
C ARG A 95 -2.14 13.90 -3.59
N LEU A 96 -3.44 13.99 -3.31
CA LEU A 96 -4.03 13.75 -1.99
C LEU A 96 -3.70 12.34 -1.49
N LEU A 97 -3.97 11.30 -2.28
CA LEU A 97 -3.63 9.91 -1.94
C LEU A 97 -2.13 9.73 -1.71
N THR A 98 -1.29 10.47 -2.44
CA THR A 98 0.17 10.32 -2.35
C THR A 98 0.72 10.89 -1.04
N PHE A 99 0.40 12.15 -0.71
CA PHE A 99 1.05 12.87 0.38
C PHE A 99 0.23 12.92 1.67
N THR A 100 -1.07 13.16 1.56
CA THR A 100 -1.94 13.40 2.72
C THR A 100 -3.22 12.56 2.64
N PRO A 101 -3.13 11.22 2.50
CA PRO A 101 -4.32 10.38 2.37
C PRO A 101 -5.24 10.50 3.60
N VAL A 102 -4.69 10.80 4.77
CA VAL A 102 -5.42 11.04 6.02
C VAL A 102 -6.19 12.35 6.06
N GLU A 103 -6.06 13.23 5.06
CA GLU A 103 -6.86 14.45 4.95
C GLU A 103 -8.03 14.27 3.97
N ALA A 104 -8.18 13.07 3.40
CA ALA A 104 -9.21 12.83 2.43
C ALA A 104 -10.60 12.97 3.04
N THR A 105 -11.52 13.46 2.22
CA THR A 105 -12.93 13.59 2.55
C THR A 105 -13.77 13.17 1.35
N PRO A 106 -15.07 12.88 1.56
CA PRO A 106 -16.02 12.59 0.49
C PRO A 106 -16.04 13.65 -0.64
N ALA A 107 -15.68 14.90 -0.34
CA ALA A 107 -15.59 15.97 -1.33
C ALA A 107 -14.60 15.66 -2.47
N ALA A 108 -13.51 14.96 -2.19
CA ALA A 108 -12.54 14.56 -3.20
C ALA A 108 -13.14 13.58 -4.22
N LEU A 109 -14.00 12.66 -3.76
CA LEU A 109 -14.70 11.71 -4.62
C LEU A 109 -15.83 12.39 -5.41
N HIS A 110 -16.55 13.32 -4.78
CA HIS A 110 -17.55 14.13 -5.47
C HIS A 110 -16.96 14.97 -6.62
N ALA A 111 -15.74 15.50 -6.45
CA ALA A 111 -15.05 16.23 -7.51
C ALA A 111 -14.80 15.35 -8.75
N LEU A 112 -14.44 14.08 -8.55
CA LEU A 112 -14.26 13.11 -9.64
C LEU A 112 -15.59 12.80 -10.33
N THR A 113 -16.65 12.52 -9.58
CA THR A 113 -17.98 12.26 -10.14
C THR A 113 -18.49 13.45 -10.96
N LYS A 114 -18.29 14.69 -10.46
CA LYS A 114 -18.65 15.93 -11.18
C LYS A 114 -17.89 16.08 -12.49
N ALA A 115 -16.66 15.58 -12.56
CA ALA A 115 -15.83 15.58 -13.76
C ALA A 115 -16.09 14.37 -14.68
N GLY A 116 -17.18 13.63 -14.45
CA GLY A 116 -17.64 12.56 -15.34
C GLY A 116 -16.97 11.19 -15.10
N TRP A 117 -16.26 11.00 -13.99
CA TRP A 117 -15.71 9.69 -13.66
C TRP A 117 -16.82 8.72 -13.22
N SER A 118 -16.81 7.50 -13.77
CA SER A 118 -17.67 6.42 -13.30
C SER A 118 -17.21 5.92 -11.92
N LEU A 119 -18.08 5.28 -11.14
CA LEU A 119 -17.70 4.68 -9.85
C LEU A 119 -16.56 3.65 -10.01
N ARG A 120 -16.59 2.87 -11.09
CA ARG A 120 -15.52 1.91 -11.41
C ARG A 120 -14.22 2.62 -11.78
N GLY A 121 -14.30 3.70 -12.56
CA GLY A 121 -13.16 4.54 -12.93
C GLY A 121 -12.50 5.16 -11.71
N ILE A 122 -13.28 5.68 -10.74
CA ILE A 122 -12.75 6.22 -9.48
C ILE A 122 -12.03 5.14 -8.67
N VAL A 123 -12.63 3.96 -8.52
CA VAL A 123 -11.98 2.83 -7.82
C VAL A 123 -10.70 2.42 -8.54
N THR A 124 -10.71 2.36 -9.87
CA THR A 124 -9.52 1.99 -10.66
C THR A 124 -8.42 3.06 -10.56
N LEU A 125 -8.78 4.35 -10.55
CA LEU A 125 -7.87 5.46 -10.30
C LEU A 125 -7.24 5.36 -8.90
N ALA A 126 -8.04 5.11 -7.87
CA ALA A 126 -7.54 4.93 -6.50
C ALA A 126 -6.58 3.72 -6.43
N GLN A 127 -6.94 2.59 -7.05
CA GLN A 127 -6.08 1.41 -7.10
C GLN A 127 -4.78 1.67 -7.87
N LEU A 128 -4.82 2.40 -8.99
CA LEU A 128 -3.64 2.79 -9.76
C LEU A 128 -2.68 3.65 -8.93
N VAL A 129 -3.17 4.72 -8.31
CA VAL A 129 -2.33 5.62 -7.49
C VAL A 129 -1.71 4.87 -6.32
N ALA A 130 -2.51 4.04 -5.65
CA ALA A 130 -2.06 3.25 -4.51
C ALA A 130 -1.06 2.14 -4.92
N PHE A 131 -1.27 1.50 -6.07
CA PHE A 131 -0.36 0.52 -6.67
C PHE A 131 0.99 1.15 -7.03
N VAL A 132 1.00 2.30 -7.71
CA VAL A 132 2.26 2.99 -8.06
C VAL A 132 2.99 3.45 -6.79
N SER A 133 2.26 3.81 -5.73
CA SER A 133 2.85 4.12 -4.41
C SER A 133 3.54 2.91 -3.77
N PHE A 134 2.95 1.71 -3.92
CA PHE A 134 3.57 0.43 -3.53
C PHE A 134 4.78 0.11 -4.40
N GLN A 135 4.66 0.17 -5.72
CA GLN A 135 5.76 -0.12 -6.65
C GLN A 135 6.95 0.80 -6.44
N SER A 136 6.72 2.10 -6.21
CA SER A 136 7.80 3.07 -5.99
C SER A 136 8.64 2.70 -4.77
N ARG A 137 7.98 2.27 -3.68
CA ARG A 137 8.64 1.82 -2.45
C ARG A 137 9.32 0.48 -2.62
N LEU A 138 8.64 -0.48 -3.24
CA LEU A 138 9.21 -1.78 -3.49
C LEU A 138 10.44 -1.67 -4.39
N LEU A 139 10.39 -0.87 -5.45
CA LEU A 139 11.53 -0.59 -6.32
C LEU A 139 12.71 0.01 -5.55
N LEU A 140 12.47 1.00 -4.69
CA LEU A 140 13.51 1.58 -3.83
C LEU A 140 14.16 0.51 -2.93
N GLY A 141 13.33 -0.31 -2.27
CA GLY A 141 13.80 -1.40 -1.40
C GLY A 141 14.59 -2.47 -2.17
N LEU A 142 14.13 -2.85 -3.36
CA LEU A 142 14.82 -3.80 -4.23
C LEU A 142 16.17 -3.26 -4.70
N ARG A 143 16.24 -2.00 -5.11
CA ARG A 143 17.51 -1.34 -5.45
C ARG A 143 18.47 -1.31 -4.27
N ALA A 144 17.96 -0.99 -3.08
CA ALA A 144 18.75 -0.99 -1.85
C ALA A 144 19.33 -2.38 -1.53
N LEU A 145 18.50 -3.44 -1.61
CA LEU A 145 18.94 -4.83 -1.42
C LEU A 145 19.90 -5.32 -2.53
N ASN A 146 19.81 -4.74 -3.73
CA ASN A 146 20.69 -5.04 -4.85
C ASN A 146 21.96 -4.17 -4.86
N HIS A 147 22.22 -3.40 -3.79
CA HIS A 147 23.35 -2.47 -3.66
C HIS A 147 23.45 -1.44 -4.81
N GLN A 148 22.31 -1.14 -5.44
CA GLN A 148 22.22 -0.10 -6.46
C GLN A 148 22.12 1.28 -5.80
N PRO A 149 22.57 2.35 -6.49
CA PRO A 149 22.32 3.71 -6.01
C PRO A 149 20.83 3.95 -5.78
N ILE A 150 20.51 4.49 -4.61
CA ILE A 150 19.17 4.89 -4.19
C ILE A 150 19.13 6.38 -3.86
N VAL A 151 18.00 7.01 -4.16
CA VAL A 151 17.71 8.38 -3.73
C VAL A 151 16.83 8.29 -2.49
N SER A 152 17.36 8.78 -1.37
CA SER A 152 16.60 8.95 -0.13
C SER A 152 16.17 10.39 -0.01
N ALA A 153 14.89 10.63 0.31
CA ALA A 153 14.44 11.94 0.72
C ALA A 153 14.88 12.24 2.17
N ASP A 154 14.88 13.53 2.52
CA ASP A 154 15.07 14.02 3.90
C ASP A 154 13.72 14.22 4.62
N THR A 155 12.73 13.42 4.25
CA THR A 155 11.41 13.43 4.89
C THR A 155 11.53 12.99 6.35
N PRO A 156 10.98 13.74 7.32
CA PRO A 156 10.98 13.34 8.72
C PRO A 156 10.34 11.96 8.92
N VAL A 157 11.04 11.05 9.59
CA VAL A 157 10.58 9.69 9.89
C VAL A 157 10.01 9.66 11.30
N VAL A 158 8.75 10.07 11.42
CA VAL A 158 8.03 10.22 12.69
C VAL A 158 6.60 9.70 12.55
N ALA A 159 5.94 9.41 13.67
CA ALA A 159 4.55 8.96 13.64
C ALA A 159 3.66 10.00 12.94
N GLY A 160 2.83 9.53 12.01
CA GLY A 160 1.95 10.40 11.24
C GLY A 160 0.79 10.95 12.07
N TYR A 161 0.13 11.97 11.54
CA TYR A 161 -1.14 12.45 12.09
C TYR A 161 -2.30 11.51 11.71
N TRP A 162 -3.37 11.50 12.50
CA TRP A 162 -4.58 10.72 12.26
C TRP A 162 -5.83 11.52 12.59
N HIS A 163 -6.99 11.07 12.10
CA HIS A 163 -8.27 11.69 12.43
C HIS A 163 -8.61 11.52 13.92
N THR A 164 -8.97 12.63 14.56
CA THR A 164 -9.41 12.68 15.96
C THR A 164 -10.88 13.07 16.09
N THR A 165 -11.60 13.22 14.96
CA THR A 165 -13.04 13.47 14.95
C THR A 165 -13.77 12.25 15.53
N PRO A 166 -14.65 12.42 16.53
CA PRO A 166 -15.27 11.29 17.24
C PRO A 166 -16.42 10.61 16.48
N GLN A 167 -16.80 11.15 15.33
CA GLN A 167 -17.91 10.66 14.51
C GLN A 167 -17.51 10.57 13.04
N THR A 168 -18.01 9.53 12.36
CA THR A 168 -17.93 9.41 10.89
C THR A 168 -18.88 10.38 10.21
N GLN A 169 -18.78 10.51 8.88
CA GLN A 169 -19.73 11.32 8.11
C GLN A 169 -21.17 10.85 8.30
N SER A 170 -21.41 9.54 8.47
CA SER A 170 -22.74 9.00 8.71
C SER A 170 -23.19 9.09 10.17
N GLY A 171 -22.39 9.70 11.05
CA GLY A 171 -22.71 9.87 12.47
C GLY A 171 -22.40 8.68 13.38
N LYS A 172 -21.69 7.65 12.90
CA LYS A 172 -21.25 6.51 13.73
C LYS A 172 -20.06 6.90 14.60
N ALA A 173 -19.84 6.19 15.71
CA ALA A 173 -18.68 6.43 16.56
C ALA A 173 -17.38 6.07 15.81
N ALA A 174 -16.46 7.03 15.70
CA ALA A 174 -15.16 6.84 15.06
C ALA A 174 -14.05 6.61 16.10
N PRO A 175 -13.00 5.82 15.78
CA PRO A 175 -11.83 5.72 16.64
C PRO A 175 -10.98 6.99 16.55
N VAL A 176 -10.64 7.56 17.71
CA VAL A 176 -9.84 8.82 17.81
C VAL A 176 -8.38 8.59 18.21
N ARG A 177 -7.99 7.33 18.37
CA ARG A 177 -6.64 6.88 18.67
C ARG A 177 -6.39 5.52 18.03
N PHE A 178 -5.13 5.20 17.83
CA PHE A 178 -4.71 3.85 17.47
C PHE A 178 -5.13 2.85 18.55
N THR A 179 -5.56 1.66 18.13
CA THR A 179 -6.09 0.60 18.99
C THR A 179 -5.82 -0.77 18.36
N ARG A 180 -5.92 -1.85 19.13
CA ARG A 180 -5.98 -3.24 18.64
C ARG A 180 -7.40 -3.75 18.46
N ASP A 181 -8.40 -2.97 18.88
CA ASP A 181 -9.82 -3.34 18.79
C ASP A 181 -10.23 -3.70 17.36
N GLU A 182 -11.23 -4.56 17.25
CA GLU A 182 -11.87 -4.81 15.96
C GLU A 182 -12.64 -3.56 15.54
N LEU A 183 -12.43 -3.15 14.30
CA LEU A 183 -13.07 -1.98 13.73
C LEU A 183 -13.86 -2.40 12.50
N HIS A 184 -14.93 -1.67 12.25
CA HIS A 184 -15.65 -1.71 10.99
C HIS A 184 -15.17 -0.58 10.09
N TRP A 185 -15.55 -0.65 8.82
CA TRP A 185 -15.21 0.36 7.83
C TRP A 185 -16.44 0.61 6.96
N GLU A 186 -16.67 1.87 6.62
CA GLU A 186 -17.75 2.25 5.73
C GLU A 186 -17.24 3.08 4.55
N PRO A 187 -17.76 2.82 3.33
CA PRO A 187 -17.30 3.53 2.16
C PRO A 187 -17.99 4.89 1.99
N TRP A 188 -17.27 5.84 1.41
CA TRP A 188 -17.82 7.12 0.94
C TRP A 188 -18.41 7.03 -0.48
N LEU A 189 -18.10 5.96 -1.22
CA LEU A 189 -18.75 5.59 -2.47
C LEU A 189 -19.51 4.30 -2.27
N ALA A 190 -20.78 4.24 -2.65
CA ALA A 190 -21.57 3.02 -2.51
C ALA A 190 -20.80 1.80 -3.04
N ASP A 191 -20.63 0.79 -2.19
CA ASP A 191 -20.13 -0.51 -2.62
C ASP A 191 -21.20 -1.18 -3.51
N LYS A 192 -20.76 -2.11 -4.35
CA LYS A 192 -21.71 -2.84 -5.22
C LYS A 192 -22.41 -3.91 -4.36
N PRO A 193 -23.76 -3.99 -4.33
CA PRO A 193 -24.47 -5.05 -3.62
C PRO A 193 -24.03 -6.45 -4.11
N LEU A 194 -23.93 -7.42 -3.19
CA LEU A 194 -23.43 -8.76 -3.52
C LEU A 194 -24.22 -9.41 -4.67
N ALA A 195 -25.55 -9.22 -4.68
CA ALA A 195 -26.46 -9.77 -5.69
C ALA A 195 -26.28 -9.16 -7.10
N GLU A 196 -25.62 -8.02 -7.24
CA GLU A 196 -25.34 -7.39 -8.54
C GLU A 196 -24.04 -7.89 -9.18
N PHE A 197 -23.22 -8.64 -8.45
CA PHE A 197 -22.06 -9.33 -9.02
C PHE A 197 -22.50 -10.55 -9.81
N SER A 198 -21.77 -10.87 -10.88
CA SER A 198 -21.94 -12.14 -11.59
C SER A 198 -21.66 -13.33 -10.66
N PRO A 199 -22.19 -14.53 -10.94
CA PRO A 199 -21.91 -15.72 -10.12
C PRO A 199 -20.41 -16.02 -9.95
N GLU A 200 -19.60 -15.73 -10.98
CA GLU A 200 -18.14 -15.89 -10.93
C GLU A 200 -17.48 -14.89 -9.97
N GLU A 201 -17.83 -13.60 -10.08
CA GLU A 201 -17.34 -12.56 -9.17
C GLU A 201 -17.73 -12.85 -7.70
N GLN A 202 -18.96 -13.31 -7.46
CA GLN A 202 -19.43 -13.73 -6.13
C GLN A 202 -18.60 -14.90 -5.58
N ALA A 203 -18.30 -15.91 -6.42
CA ALA A 203 -17.48 -17.04 -6.02
C ALA A 203 -16.04 -16.62 -5.65
N ILE A 204 -15.45 -15.69 -6.40
CA ILE A 204 -14.12 -15.15 -6.10
C ILE A 204 -14.15 -14.37 -4.79
N LEU A 205 -15.16 -13.52 -4.55
CA LEU A 205 -15.32 -12.82 -3.27
C LEU A 205 -15.45 -13.80 -2.10
N ALA A 206 -16.29 -14.83 -2.25
CA ALA A 206 -16.50 -15.84 -1.22
C ALA A 206 -15.21 -16.63 -0.91
N LYS A 207 -14.45 -17.02 -1.95
CA LYS A 207 -13.17 -17.74 -1.82
C LYS A 207 -12.18 -17.05 -0.89
N TYR A 208 -12.19 -15.73 -0.83
CA TYR A 208 -11.28 -14.94 0.00
C TYR A 208 -11.93 -14.37 1.28
N GLY A 209 -13.19 -14.70 1.57
CA GLY A 209 -13.92 -14.19 2.74
C GLY A 209 -14.30 -12.71 2.59
N HIS A 210 -14.49 -12.24 1.37
CA HIS A 210 -14.73 -10.83 1.05
C HIS A 210 -16.20 -10.48 0.82
N SER A 211 -17.10 -11.47 0.79
CA SER A 211 -18.52 -11.28 0.44
C SER A 211 -19.22 -10.24 1.30
N ASP A 212 -18.94 -10.22 2.60
CA ASP A 212 -19.64 -9.35 3.55
C ASP A 212 -18.93 -8.02 3.81
N SER A 213 -17.73 -7.82 3.25
CA SER A 213 -16.94 -6.61 3.45
C SER A 213 -17.31 -5.49 2.46
N PRO A 214 -17.83 -4.34 2.92
CA PRO A 214 -18.08 -3.19 2.04
C PRO A 214 -16.81 -2.71 1.34
N TYR A 215 -15.67 -2.77 2.01
CA TYR A 215 -14.38 -2.41 1.42
C TYR A 215 -14.04 -3.27 0.20
N PHE A 216 -14.09 -4.60 0.35
CA PHE A 216 -13.76 -5.48 -0.76
C PHE A 216 -14.81 -5.43 -1.86
N ARG A 217 -16.11 -5.31 -1.55
CA ARG A 217 -17.14 -5.09 -2.56
C ARG A 217 -16.99 -3.76 -3.32
N LEU A 218 -16.49 -2.71 -2.67
CA LEU A 218 -16.16 -1.47 -3.37
C LEU A 218 -14.99 -1.67 -4.35
N LEU A 219 -13.90 -2.30 -3.91
CA LEU A 219 -12.75 -2.57 -4.76
C LEU A 219 -13.06 -3.53 -5.92
N ALA A 220 -13.99 -4.46 -5.68
CA ALA A 220 -14.48 -5.44 -6.66
C ALA A 220 -15.20 -4.81 -7.86
N ARG A 221 -15.49 -3.50 -7.85
CA ARG A 221 -15.86 -2.76 -9.07
C ARG A 221 -14.83 -2.91 -10.19
N ASN A 222 -13.56 -3.16 -9.83
CA ASN A 222 -12.54 -3.71 -10.73
C ASN A 222 -11.97 -5.02 -10.15
N GLN A 223 -12.76 -6.10 -10.25
CA GLN A 223 -12.47 -7.42 -9.69
C GLN A 223 -11.07 -7.96 -10.06
N PRO A 224 -10.60 -7.91 -11.32
CA PRO A 224 -9.27 -8.44 -11.66
C PRO A 224 -8.12 -7.75 -10.91
N VAL A 225 -8.20 -6.43 -10.68
CA VAL A 225 -7.17 -5.72 -9.90
C VAL A 225 -7.25 -6.10 -8.43
N LEU A 226 -8.47 -6.20 -7.87
CA LEU A 226 -8.67 -6.66 -6.49
C LEU A 226 -8.06 -8.06 -6.29
N GLU A 227 -8.28 -8.99 -7.22
CA GLU A 227 -7.76 -10.34 -7.12
C GLU A 227 -6.22 -10.37 -7.08
N GLN A 228 -5.55 -9.67 -8.01
CA GLN A 228 -4.08 -9.59 -8.02
C GLN A 228 -3.53 -8.94 -6.75
N ARG A 229 -4.18 -7.88 -6.26
CA ARG A 229 -3.84 -7.24 -4.99
C ARG A 229 -3.97 -8.21 -3.81
N THR A 230 -5.08 -8.96 -3.73
CA THR A 230 -5.32 -9.96 -2.67
C THR A 230 -4.29 -11.09 -2.73
N LEU A 231 -3.94 -11.54 -3.92
CA LEU A 231 -2.92 -12.59 -4.07
C LEU A 231 -1.51 -12.08 -3.75
N THR A 232 -1.22 -10.80 -4.00
CA THR A 232 0.02 -10.14 -3.55
C THR A 232 0.10 -10.12 -2.02
N ASP A 233 -0.96 -9.66 -1.33
CA ASP A 233 -1.04 -9.67 0.14
C ASP A 233 -0.80 -11.08 0.71
N LYS A 234 -1.51 -12.08 0.18
CA LYS A 234 -1.35 -13.46 0.64
C LYS A 234 0.06 -13.98 0.38
N GLY A 235 0.65 -13.65 -0.77
CA GLY A 235 2.03 -13.98 -1.12
C GLY A 235 3.04 -13.40 -0.14
N ILE A 236 2.82 -12.17 0.34
CA ILE A 236 3.70 -11.50 1.31
C ILE A 236 3.53 -12.09 2.72
N PHE A 237 2.31 -12.31 3.20
CA PHE A 237 2.07 -12.65 4.62
C PHE A 237 2.05 -14.15 4.93
N TYR A 238 1.74 -15.01 3.96
CA TYR A 238 1.49 -16.43 4.22
C TYR A 238 2.52 -17.38 3.58
N THR A 239 3.45 -16.88 2.76
CA THR A 239 4.54 -17.71 2.22
C THR A 239 5.53 -18.07 3.34
N PRO A 240 5.80 -19.36 3.61
CA PRO A 240 6.71 -19.80 4.68
C PRO A 240 8.19 -19.40 4.50
N GLY A 241 8.96 -19.51 5.58
CA GLY A 241 10.40 -19.16 5.63
C GLY A 241 10.65 -17.65 5.66
N GLY A 242 11.90 -17.21 5.79
CA GLY A 242 12.26 -15.79 5.87
C GLY A 242 11.82 -15.12 7.19
N LEU A 243 11.38 -13.86 7.12
CA LEU A 243 10.98 -13.08 8.29
C LEU A 243 9.73 -13.70 8.94
N PRO A 244 9.72 -13.91 10.27
CA PRO A 244 8.52 -14.34 11.00
C PRO A 244 7.30 -13.48 10.70
N ARG A 245 6.12 -14.11 10.65
CA ARG A 245 4.88 -13.40 10.35
C ARG A 245 4.59 -12.27 11.36
N ALA A 246 4.94 -12.43 12.64
CA ALA A 246 4.77 -11.39 13.65
C ALA A 246 5.46 -10.07 13.24
N GLU A 247 6.67 -10.17 12.68
CA GLU A 247 7.50 -9.04 12.24
C GLU A 247 7.01 -8.46 10.90
N ARG A 248 6.45 -9.28 10.01
CA ARG A 248 5.73 -8.79 8.81
C ARG A 248 4.50 -7.95 9.20
N GLU A 249 3.74 -8.41 10.19
CA GLU A 249 2.57 -7.70 10.73
C GLU A 249 2.99 -6.44 11.51
N LEU A 250 4.17 -6.44 12.16
CA LEU A 250 4.79 -5.25 12.75
C LEU A 250 5.11 -4.20 11.68
N ALA A 251 5.75 -4.58 10.57
CA ALA A 251 6.05 -3.66 9.47
C ALA A 251 4.78 -3.02 8.88
N ALA A 252 3.71 -3.80 8.73
CA ALA A 252 2.39 -3.30 8.33
C ALA A 252 1.79 -2.30 9.35
N THR A 253 1.98 -2.58 10.64
CA THR A 253 1.54 -1.70 11.74
C THR A 253 2.28 -0.37 11.70
N VAL A 254 3.61 -0.41 11.54
CA VAL A 254 4.48 0.77 11.43
C VAL A 254 4.10 1.62 10.21
N ALA A 255 3.96 1.01 9.04
CA ALA A 255 3.54 1.72 7.84
C ALA A 255 2.17 2.41 8.02
N SER A 256 1.24 1.73 8.71
CA SER A 256 -0.07 2.29 9.03
C SER A 256 -0.01 3.43 10.05
N LYS A 257 0.90 3.38 11.04
CA LYS A 257 1.17 4.48 11.98
C LYS A 257 1.77 5.69 11.26
N ILE A 258 2.69 5.50 10.32
CA ILE A 258 3.25 6.58 9.49
C ILE A 258 2.17 7.23 8.62
N ASN A 259 1.30 6.43 8.01
CA ASN A 259 0.25 6.92 7.11
C ASN A 259 -1.01 7.42 7.85
N GLY A 260 -1.09 7.30 9.19
CA GLY A 260 -2.27 7.73 9.96
C GLY A 260 -3.48 6.81 9.87
N CYS A 261 -3.31 5.57 9.39
CA CYS A 261 -4.41 4.65 9.12
C CYS A 261 -4.77 3.79 10.33
N ILE A 262 -5.71 4.26 11.16
CA ILE A 262 -6.15 3.55 12.39
C ILE A 262 -6.69 2.14 12.08
N TYR A 263 -7.50 1.99 11.02
CA TYR A 263 -8.08 0.69 10.68
C TYR A 263 -7.01 -0.36 10.37
N CYS A 264 -6.08 -0.04 9.47
CA CYS A 264 -5.02 -0.98 9.11
C CYS A 264 -4.13 -1.27 10.31
N ALA A 265 -3.75 -0.24 11.08
CA ALA A 265 -2.98 -0.45 12.28
C ALA A 265 -3.70 -1.38 13.28
N SER A 266 -5.02 -1.30 13.45
CA SER A 266 -5.72 -2.17 14.41
C SER A 266 -5.69 -3.64 14.01
N VAL A 267 -5.91 -3.94 12.73
CA VAL A 267 -5.85 -5.32 12.19
C VAL A 267 -4.45 -5.91 12.35
N HIS A 268 -3.42 -5.16 11.96
CA HIS A 268 -2.06 -5.67 11.91
C HIS A 268 -1.39 -5.67 13.29
N ALA A 269 -1.67 -4.69 14.13
CA ALA A 269 -1.16 -4.66 15.50
C ALA A 269 -1.73 -5.82 16.34
N ARG A 270 -3.03 -6.14 16.17
CA ARG A 270 -3.64 -7.29 16.85
C ARG A 270 -2.93 -8.59 16.48
N LYS A 271 -2.62 -8.80 15.20
CA LYS A 271 -1.89 -9.98 14.73
C LYS A 271 -0.43 -9.98 15.18
N ALA A 272 0.28 -8.85 15.10
CA ALA A 272 1.65 -8.72 15.56
C ALA A 272 1.77 -9.08 17.05
N ALA A 273 0.90 -8.49 17.90
CA ALA A 273 0.86 -8.75 19.33
C ALA A 273 0.57 -10.23 19.64
N GLN A 274 -0.44 -10.81 18.99
CA GLN A 274 -0.83 -12.20 19.20
C GLN A 274 0.29 -13.19 18.80
N LEU A 275 0.93 -12.97 17.65
CA LEU A 275 1.95 -13.87 17.11
C LEU A 275 3.29 -13.72 17.82
N ALA A 276 3.67 -12.50 18.21
CA ALA A 276 4.86 -12.23 19.01
C ALA A 276 4.69 -12.63 20.48
N LYS A 277 3.44 -12.73 20.96
CA LYS A 277 3.08 -12.87 22.38
C LYS A 277 3.62 -11.71 23.22
N ASP A 278 3.60 -10.51 22.67
CA ASP A 278 4.07 -9.29 23.32
C ASP A 278 3.08 -8.14 23.05
N GLU A 279 2.01 -8.10 23.85
CA GLU A 279 1.01 -7.05 23.75
C GLU A 279 1.57 -5.69 24.20
N THR A 280 2.43 -5.67 25.22
CA THR A 280 2.99 -4.45 25.80
C THR A 280 3.86 -3.68 24.80
N ALA A 281 4.72 -4.37 24.06
CA ALA A 281 5.56 -3.74 23.04
C ALA A 281 4.71 -3.11 21.92
N VAL A 282 3.66 -3.82 21.48
CA VAL A 282 2.75 -3.30 20.45
C VAL A 282 1.90 -2.14 20.96
N ASP A 283 1.40 -2.19 22.20
CA ASP A 283 0.66 -1.09 22.80
C ASP A 283 1.54 0.15 22.99
N THR A 284 2.83 -0.04 23.31
CA THR A 284 3.82 1.04 23.37
C THR A 284 3.99 1.70 22.00
N LEU A 285 4.10 0.91 20.92
CA LEU A 285 4.17 1.42 19.54
C LEU A 285 2.90 2.18 19.14
N LEU A 286 1.71 1.65 19.47
CA LEU A 286 0.45 2.31 19.13
C LEU A 286 0.24 3.62 19.90
N ALA A 287 0.76 3.71 21.12
CA ALA A 287 0.66 4.90 21.97
C ALA A 287 1.54 6.08 21.53
N VAL A 288 2.51 5.87 20.62
CA VAL A 288 3.39 6.93 20.10
C VAL A 288 2.55 8.06 19.48
N THR A 289 2.76 9.29 19.96
CA THR A 289 2.04 10.49 19.53
C THR A 289 2.55 11.03 18.19
N PRO A 290 1.72 11.78 17.43
CA PRO A 290 2.15 12.33 16.14
C PRO A 290 3.41 13.19 16.29
N GLY A 291 4.38 12.99 15.41
CA GLY A 291 5.65 13.72 15.43
C GLY A 291 6.77 13.06 16.26
N ASP A 292 6.47 12.02 17.03
CA ASP A 292 7.48 11.30 17.82
C ASP A 292 8.07 10.10 17.10
N ASP A 293 9.21 9.63 17.62
CA ASP A 293 9.93 8.44 17.16
C ASP A 293 9.20 7.14 17.56
N LEU A 294 8.99 6.24 16.60
CA LEU A 294 8.28 4.97 16.80
C LEU A 294 9.13 3.89 17.50
N ARG A 295 10.46 4.07 17.60
CA ARG A 295 11.41 3.07 18.11
C ARG A 295 11.45 3.01 19.65
N GLY A 296 10.87 4.00 20.33
CA GLY A 296 10.92 4.13 21.79
C GLY A 296 10.35 2.89 22.50
N GLY A 297 11.11 2.36 23.47
CA GLY A 297 10.68 1.23 24.29
C GLY A 297 10.74 -0.15 23.63
N GLN A 298 11.32 -0.26 22.43
CA GLN A 298 11.38 -1.51 21.66
C GLN A 298 12.73 -2.22 21.80
N SER A 299 12.75 -3.54 21.51
CA SER A 299 14.00 -4.32 21.46
C SER A 299 14.90 -3.86 20.30
N PRO A 300 16.24 -4.07 20.35
CA PRO A 300 17.14 -3.66 19.27
C PRO A 300 16.73 -4.17 17.89
N ARG A 301 16.25 -5.42 17.81
CA ARG A 301 15.73 -6.02 16.59
C ARG A 301 14.52 -5.26 16.05
N TRP A 302 13.52 -5.03 16.90
CA TRP A 302 12.32 -4.29 16.49
C TRP A 302 12.63 -2.81 16.21
N GLN A 303 13.59 -2.20 16.89
CA GLN A 303 14.03 -0.84 16.57
C GLN A 303 14.55 -0.76 15.13
N ALA A 304 15.40 -1.70 14.70
CA ALA A 304 15.90 -1.74 13.32
C ALA A 304 14.77 -1.99 12.30
N GLU A 305 13.86 -2.93 12.59
CA GLU A 305 12.71 -3.22 11.73
C GLU A 305 11.73 -2.03 11.61
N ILE A 306 11.43 -1.38 12.74
CA ILE A 306 10.57 -0.20 12.81
C ILE A 306 11.21 0.96 12.05
N ASP A 307 12.51 1.21 12.22
CA ASP A 307 13.21 2.30 11.54
C ASP A 307 13.18 2.13 10.01
N ALA A 308 13.52 0.93 9.53
CA ALA A 308 13.50 0.63 8.10
C ALA A 308 12.08 0.70 7.50
N ALA A 309 11.08 0.12 8.18
CA ALA A 309 9.69 0.17 7.74
C ALA A 309 9.12 1.60 7.75
N ALA A 310 9.46 2.39 8.77
CA ALA A 310 9.03 3.79 8.87
C ALA A 310 9.66 4.65 7.78
N ALA A 311 10.98 4.52 7.58
CA ALA A 311 11.72 5.23 6.54
C ALA A 311 11.23 4.89 5.12
N LEU A 312 10.82 3.66 4.88
CA LEU A 312 10.19 3.28 3.60
C LEU A 312 8.77 3.87 3.45
N SER A 313 8.06 4.08 4.55
CA SER A 313 6.63 4.43 4.53
C SER A 313 6.36 5.92 4.30
N VAL A 314 7.24 6.81 4.76
CA VAL A 314 7.10 8.27 4.54
C VAL A 314 7.07 8.63 3.05
N THR A 315 6.54 9.80 2.70
CA THR A 315 6.41 10.24 1.29
C THR A 315 7.05 11.61 1.05
N PRO A 316 8.07 11.72 0.17
CA PRO A 316 8.78 10.62 -0.49
C PRO A 316 9.55 9.75 0.53
N PRO A 317 9.87 8.48 0.20
CA PRO A 317 10.57 7.59 1.13
C PRO A 317 11.97 8.08 1.53
N ALA A 318 12.34 7.82 2.77
CA ALA A 318 13.61 8.20 3.39
C ALA A 318 14.51 6.98 3.68
N LEU A 319 14.28 5.84 3.01
CA LEU A 319 15.08 4.63 3.19
C LEU A 319 16.54 4.86 2.75
N LYS A 320 17.50 4.47 3.59
CA LYS A 320 18.95 4.61 3.39
C LYS A 320 19.64 3.27 3.58
N ALA A 321 20.85 3.13 3.04
CA ALA A 321 21.68 1.93 3.22
C ALA A 321 21.97 1.62 4.70
N SER A 322 22.05 2.63 5.57
CA SER A 322 22.23 2.46 7.01
C SER A 322 21.07 1.70 7.68
N HIS A 323 19.84 1.82 7.16
CA HIS A 323 18.73 1.04 7.70
C HIS A 323 18.92 -0.45 7.40
N LEU A 324 19.41 -0.81 6.22
CA LEU A 324 19.67 -2.21 5.84
C LEU A 324 20.85 -2.78 6.63
N ALA A 325 21.92 -2.00 6.80
CA ALA A 325 23.04 -2.40 7.65
C ALA A 325 22.60 -2.69 9.10
N ALA A 326 21.67 -1.89 9.65
CA ALA A 326 21.11 -2.16 10.97
C ALA A 326 20.28 -3.46 11.02
N LEU A 327 19.61 -3.83 9.93
CA LEU A 327 18.91 -5.13 9.83
C LEU A 327 19.91 -6.29 9.75
N ASP A 328 21.01 -6.14 9.01
CA ASP A 328 22.11 -7.12 8.97
C ASP A 328 22.70 -7.37 10.36
N GLU A 329 22.92 -6.31 11.15
CA GLU A 329 23.42 -6.39 12.53
C GLU A 329 22.46 -7.18 13.45
N GLN A 330 21.16 -7.19 13.13
CA GLN A 330 20.14 -7.97 13.84
C GLN A 330 19.92 -9.37 13.23
N GLY A 331 20.77 -9.77 12.27
CA GLY A 331 20.80 -11.10 11.67
C GLY A 331 19.70 -11.35 10.64
N LEU A 332 19.11 -10.31 10.03
CA LEU A 332 18.14 -10.48 8.95
C LEU A 332 18.89 -10.70 7.64
N ASP A 333 18.73 -11.88 7.03
CA ASP A 333 19.25 -12.16 5.69
C ASP A 333 18.44 -11.43 4.59
N THR A 334 18.88 -11.55 3.33
CA THR A 334 18.23 -10.90 2.18
C THR A 334 16.75 -11.27 2.05
N LEU A 335 16.35 -12.51 2.38
CA LEU A 335 14.96 -12.94 2.31
C LEU A 335 14.12 -12.27 3.41
N ALA A 336 14.65 -12.21 4.64
CA ALA A 336 13.98 -11.55 5.75
C ALA A 336 13.87 -10.02 5.54
N GLN A 337 14.90 -9.38 4.99
CA GLN A 337 14.84 -7.96 4.63
C GLN A 337 13.85 -7.71 3.48
N LEU A 338 13.81 -8.58 2.47
CA LEU A 338 12.82 -8.52 1.40
C LEU A 338 11.39 -8.60 1.96
N ASP A 339 11.13 -9.53 2.87
CA ASP A 339 9.82 -9.67 3.54
C ASP A 339 9.40 -8.40 4.29
N LEU A 340 10.33 -7.80 5.05
CA LEU A 340 10.10 -6.57 5.79
C LEU A 340 9.71 -5.42 4.83
N LEU A 341 10.52 -5.21 3.80
CA LEU A 341 10.32 -4.13 2.82
C LEU A 341 9.06 -4.35 1.99
N GLN A 342 8.75 -5.59 1.57
CA GLN A 342 7.50 -5.92 0.89
C GLN A 342 6.28 -5.67 1.76
N SER A 343 6.35 -6.05 3.04
CA SER A 343 5.27 -5.82 4.00
C SER A 343 5.01 -4.32 4.16
N ALA A 344 6.03 -3.52 4.47
CA ALA A 344 5.88 -2.07 4.60
C ALA A 344 5.41 -1.40 3.29
N ALA A 345 5.98 -1.78 2.13
CA ALA A 345 5.60 -1.23 0.84
C ALA A 345 4.13 -1.53 0.49
N PHE A 346 3.63 -2.75 0.77
CA PHE A 346 2.25 -3.12 0.46
C PHE A 346 1.24 -2.26 1.23
N PHE A 347 1.57 -1.84 2.45
CA PHE A 347 0.70 -0.96 3.23
C PHE A 347 0.64 0.46 2.68
N ALA A 348 1.59 0.89 1.85
CA ALA A 348 1.43 2.09 1.05
C ALA A 348 0.25 1.99 0.07
N TRP A 349 -0.08 0.79 -0.42
CA TRP A 349 -1.28 0.55 -1.22
C TRP A 349 -2.53 0.49 -0.33
N ALA A 350 -2.52 -0.38 0.69
CA ALA A 350 -3.69 -0.61 1.54
C ALA A 350 -4.15 0.65 2.28
N ASN A 351 -3.24 1.37 2.93
CA ASN A 351 -3.59 2.56 3.72
C ASN A 351 -4.23 3.64 2.84
N ARG A 352 -3.68 3.88 1.64
CA ARG A 352 -4.20 4.91 0.72
C ARG A 352 -5.63 4.60 0.29
N LEU A 353 -5.95 3.34 -0.01
CA LEU A 353 -7.33 2.97 -0.32
C LEU A 353 -8.25 3.12 0.90
N MET A 354 -7.82 2.66 2.07
CA MET A 354 -8.63 2.69 3.29
C MET A 354 -8.94 4.10 3.78
N LEU A 355 -7.98 5.03 3.62
CA LEU A 355 -8.10 6.42 4.06
C LEU A 355 -8.87 7.31 3.09
N THR A 356 -8.94 6.95 1.80
CA THR A 356 -9.46 7.86 0.76
C THR A 356 -10.77 7.42 0.13
N LEU A 357 -11.21 6.19 0.39
CA LEU A 357 -12.47 5.64 -0.11
C LEU A 357 -13.54 5.48 0.98
N GLY A 358 -13.23 5.80 2.23
CA GLY A 358 -14.09 5.57 3.38
C GLY A 358 -13.39 5.80 4.70
N GLU A 359 -14.04 5.39 5.79
CA GLU A 359 -13.56 5.66 7.14
C GLU A 359 -13.91 4.53 8.13
N PRO A 360 -13.11 4.37 9.20
CA PRO A 360 -13.38 3.37 10.23
C PRO A 360 -14.44 3.82 11.23
N TRP A 361 -15.18 2.86 11.78
CA TRP A 361 -16.12 3.06 12.89
C TRP A 361 -16.08 1.89 13.87
N ARG A 362 -16.63 2.12 15.07
CA ARG A 362 -16.77 1.13 16.15
C ARG A 362 -18.22 1.06 16.63
N GLU A 363 -18.64 -0.12 17.07
CA GLU A 363 -19.97 -0.37 17.67
C GLU A 363 -20.18 0.36 19.00
#